data_AF-A0A7S0XB70-F1
#
_entry.id   AF-A0A7S0XB70-F1
#
_cell.length_a   1.000
_cell.length_b   1.000
_cell.length_c   1.000
_cell.angle_alpha   90.00
_cell.angle_beta   90.00
_cell.angle_gamma   90.00
#
_symmetry.space_group_name_H-M   'P 1'
#
loop_
_entity.id
_entity.type
_entity.pdbx_description
1 polymer ?
#
loop_
_entity_poly.entity_id
_entity_poly.type
_entity_poly.pdbx_seq_one_letter_code
_entity_poly.pdbx_strand_id
1 'polypeptide(L)'
;GHGCLLPRWLPSAGGLWVLKGSESNRGEEIVFLDAGSPAHRAAAEQVMAAEAGSSAAWVLQRYVADPLLVRGRFKFHLRVMVLAVGDLKVYVHDNAVALCAAEPLFDAGEGRPAGSPGVGDGDR
;
A
#
# COMPACT_ATOMS: atom_id res chain seq x y z
N GLY A 1 3.89 3.64 28.34
CA GLY A 1 3.75 4.42 27.11
C GLY A 1 2.79 3.70 26.20
N HIS A 2 1.80 4.37 25.65
CA HIS A 2 0.88 3.77 24.68
C HIS A 2 1.68 3.52 23.40
N GLY A 3 2.07 2.27 23.15
CA GLY A 3 2.75 1.89 21.90
C GLY A 3 1.84 2.14 20.71
N CYS A 4 2.43 2.52 19.58
CA CYS A 4 1.73 2.66 18.31
C CYS A 4 1.49 1.25 17.75
N LEU A 5 0.38 0.63 18.15
CA LEU A 5 0.03 -0.75 17.79
C LEU A 5 -0.96 -0.78 16.63
N LEU A 6 -0.92 -1.85 15.86
CA LEU A 6 -1.92 -2.08 14.82
C LEU A 6 -3.28 -2.37 15.47
N PRO A 7 -4.39 -2.10 14.75
CA PRO A 7 -5.72 -2.38 15.28
C PRO A 7 -5.93 -3.87 15.56
N ARG A 8 -6.52 -4.19 16.71
CA ARG A 8 -6.80 -5.59 17.12
C ARG A 8 -7.70 -6.38 16.17
N TRP A 9 -8.51 -5.69 15.37
CA TRP A 9 -9.38 -6.32 14.38
C TRP A 9 -8.64 -6.76 13.12
N LEU A 10 -7.41 -6.27 12.88
CA LEU A 10 -6.68 -6.50 11.64
C LEU A 10 -6.49 -7.99 11.32
N PRO A 11 -6.08 -8.87 12.25
CA PRO A 11 -5.90 -10.29 11.94
C PRO A 11 -7.17 -10.96 11.39
N SER A 12 -8.33 -10.61 11.96
CA SER A 12 -9.62 -11.15 11.54
C SER A 12 -10.08 -10.61 10.18
N ALA A 13 -9.60 -9.43 9.76
CA ALA A 13 -9.93 -8.86 8.45
C ALA A 13 -9.20 -9.58 7.30
N GLY A 14 -8.04 -10.17 7.57
CA GLY A 14 -7.23 -10.93 6.61
C GLY A 14 -6.78 -10.13 5.38
N GLY A 15 -6.07 -10.81 4.48
CA GLY A 15 -5.61 -10.26 3.20
C GLY A 15 -4.45 -9.27 3.31
N LEU A 16 -4.13 -8.65 2.18
CA LEU A 16 -3.00 -7.72 2.05
C LEU A 16 -3.42 -6.29 2.39
N TRP A 17 -2.55 -5.60 3.10
CA TRP A 17 -2.71 -4.22 3.54
C TRP A 17 -1.44 -3.44 3.28
N VAL A 18 -1.59 -2.12 3.25
CA VAL A 18 -0.50 -1.16 3.12
C VAL A 18 -0.59 -0.18 4.27
N LEU A 19 0.50 -0.06 5.01
CA LEU A 19 0.69 0.96 6.04
C LEU A 19 1.51 2.11 5.43
N LYS A 20 1.05 3.34 5.65
CA LYS A 20 1.68 4.56 5.12
C LYS A 20 1.63 5.69 6.16
N GLY A 21 2.69 6.46 6.27
CA GLY A 21 2.66 7.74 6.98
C GLY A 21 1.72 8.72 6.27
N SER A 22 0.88 9.45 7.01
CA SER A 22 -0.16 10.32 6.42
C SER A 22 0.42 11.51 5.67
N GLU A 23 1.60 11.98 6.08
CA GLU A 23 2.30 13.14 5.51
C GLU A 23 3.38 12.76 4.49
N SER A 24 3.57 11.46 4.22
CA SER A 24 4.57 10.99 3.26
C SER A 24 4.11 11.27 1.82
N ASN A 25 5.01 11.84 1.03
CA ASN A 25 4.87 11.93 -0.43
C ASN A 25 5.98 11.10 -1.10
N ARG A 26 5.83 10.83 -2.40
CA ARG A 26 6.78 10.02 -3.23
C ARG A 26 6.83 8.51 -2.95
N GLY A 27 6.00 7.99 -2.05
CA GLY A 27 5.91 6.55 -1.79
C GLY A 27 7.04 6.00 -0.92
N GLU A 28 7.68 6.88 -0.17
CA GLU A 28 8.59 6.51 0.91
C GLU A 28 7.77 5.97 2.10
N GLU A 29 8.38 5.08 2.90
CA GLU A 29 7.77 4.52 4.13
C GLU A 29 6.46 3.73 3.90
N ILE A 30 6.34 3.07 2.75
CA ILE A 30 5.22 2.17 2.45
C ILE A 30 5.57 0.75 2.91
N VAL A 31 4.84 0.22 3.89
CA VAL A 31 4.98 -1.17 4.35
C VAL A 31 3.82 -2.00 3.86
N PHE A 32 4.10 -3.06 3.11
CA PHE A 32 3.13 -4.08 2.75
C PHE A 32 3.08 -5.14 3.85
N LEU A 33 1.88 -5.51 4.27
CA LEU A 33 1.70 -6.57 5.25
C LEU A 33 0.53 -7.48 4.87
N ASP A 34 0.68 -8.76 5.22
CA ASP A 34 -0.44 -9.68 5.28
C ASP A 34 -1.02 -9.59 6.68
N ALA A 35 -2.28 -9.22 6.79
CA ALA A 35 -2.97 -9.09 8.06
C ALA A 35 -3.01 -10.40 8.84
N GLY A 36 -2.99 -11.56 8.19
CA GLY A 36 -2.94 -12.87 8.83
C GLY A 36 -1.56 -13.20 9.43
N SER A 37 -0.48 -12.64 8.87
CA SER A 37 0.91 -12.95 9.27
C SER A 37 1.34 -12.20 10.53
N PRO A 38 1.61 -12.89 11.66
CA PRO A 38 2.11 -12.24 12.88
C PRO A 38 3.46 -11.53 12.66
N ALA A 39 4.34 -12.10 11.83
CA ALA A 39 5.64 -11.52 11.52
C ALA A 39 5.50 -10.20 10.75
N HIS A 40 4.61 -10.13 9.76
CA HIS A 40 4.36 -8.89 9.02
C HIS A 40 3.76 -7.81 9.92
N ARG A 41 2.83 -8.18 10.83
CA ARG A 41 2.26 -7.24 11.80
C ARG A 41 3.32 -6.69 12.77
N ALA A 42 4.18 -7.55 13.32
CA ALA A 42 5.25 -7.12 14.22
C ALA A 42 6.25 -6.19 13.52
N ALA A 43 6.61 -6.47 12.27
CA ALA A 43 7.49 -5.59 11.49
C ALA A 43 6.86 -4.20 11.25
N ALA A 44 5.57 -4.15 10.91
CA ALA A 44 4.85 -2.89 10.75
C ALA A 44 4.76 -2.09 12.06
N GLU A 45 4.53 -2.74 13.21
CA GLU A 45 4.54 -2.09 14.52
C GLU A 45 5.93 -1.56 14.90
N GLN A 46 7.02 -2.24 14.51
CA GLN A 46 8.38 -1.73 14.71
C GLN A 46 8.64 -0.46 13.90
N VAL A 47 8.17 -0.39 12.65
CA VAL A 47 8.25 0.83 11.83
C VAL A 47 7.47 1.97 12.48
N MET A 48 6.23 1.71 12.93
CA MET A 48 5.42 2.71 13.65
C MET A 48 6.07 3.16 14.96
N ALA A 49 6.75 2.24 15.67
CA ALA A 49 7.41 2.53 16.94
C ALA A 49 8.71 3.34 16.76
N ALA A 50 9.46 3.10 15.68
CA ALA A 50 10.66 3.89 15.36
C ALA A 50 10.31 5.38 15.16
N GLU A 51 9.13 5.65 14.62
CA GLU A 51 8.60 7.00 14.37
C GLU A 51 7.69 7.52 15.50
N ALA A 52 7.60 6.83 16.65
CA ALA A 52 6.65 7.17 17.72
C ALA A 52 6.91 8.52 18.41
N GLY A 53 8.07 9.14 18.17
CA GLY A 53 8.38 10.51 18.59
C GLY A 53 7.84 11.59 17.64
N SER A 54 7.37 11.20 16.45
CA SER A 54 6.73 12.09 15.49
C SER A 54 5.22 12.17 15.75
N SER A 55 4.59 13.29 15.38
CA SER A 55 3.12 13.42 15.36
C SER A 55 2.49 12.75 14.13
N ALA A 56 3.22 11.89 13.42
CA ALA A 56 2.76 11.33 12.16
C ALA A 56 1.59 10.36 12.40
N ALA A 57 0.43 10.71 11.85
CA ALA A 57 -0.69 9.79 11.77
C ALA A 57 -0.35 8.68 10.75
N TRP A 58 -0.77 7.45 11.03
CA TRP A 58 -0.60 6.32 10.13
C TRP A 58 -1.95 5.94 9.49
N VAL A 59 -1.93 5.64 8.20
CA VAL A 59 -3.07 5.08 7.48
C VAL A 59 -2.79 3.61 7.20
N LEU A 60 -3.73 2.77 7.63
CA LEU A 60 -3.79 1.37 7.26
C LEU A 60 -4.84 1.19 6.16
N GLN A 61 -4.40 0.91 4.94
CA GLN A 61 -5.24 0.82 3.75
C GLN A 61 -5.24 -0.60 3.22
N ARG A 62 -6.42 -1.17 2.95
CA ARG A 62 -6.51 -2.48 2.30
C ARG A 62 -5.87 -2.43 0.92
N TYR A 63 -5.00 -3.39 0.61
CA TYR A 63 -4.35 -3.46 -0.69
C TYR A 63 -5.29 -4.03 -1.75
N VAL A 64 -5.30 -3.42 -2.92
CA VAL A 64 -5.98 -3.97 -4.10
C VAL A 64 -5.09 -5.05 -4.70
N ALA A 65 -5.37 -6.30 -4.35
CA ALA A 65 -4.57 -7.47 -4.73
C ALA A 65 -4.73 -7.87 -6.21
N ASP A 66 -5.88 -7.56 -6.81
CA ASP A 66 -6.19 -7.86 -8.21
C ASP A 66 -6.46 -6.58 -9.01
N PRO A 67 -5.43 -5.79 -9.34
CA PRO A 67 -5.59 -4.57 -10.12
C PRO A 67 -5.69 -4.88 -11.61
N LEU A 68 -6.41 -4.03 -12.35
CA LEU A 68 -6.31 -4.01 -13.81
C LEU A 68 -4.86 -3.72 -14.24
N LEU A 69 -4.36 -4.47 -15.22
CA LEU A 69 -2.99 -4.36 -15.69
C LEU A 69 -2.91 -3.82 -17.13
N VAL A 70 -2.04 -2.83 -17.35
CA VAL A 70 -1.70 -2.37 -18.70
C VAL A 70 -0.88 -3.46 -19.37
N ARG A 71 -1.33 -3.88 -20.56
CA ARG A 71 -0.74 -4.99 -21.35
C ARG A 71 -0.64 -6.30 -20.56
N GLY A 72 -1.52 -6.50 -19.58
CA GLY A 72 -1.53 -7.70 -18.73
C GLY A 72 -0.35 -7.81 -17.76
N ARG A 73 0.46 -6.76 -17.59
CA ARG A 73 1.71 -6.84 -16.81
C ARG A 73 1.92 -5.72 -15.80
N PHE A 74 1.57 -4.47 -16.14
CA PHE A 74 1.97 -3.31 -15.34
C PHE A 74 0.79 -2.74 -14.56
N LYS A 75 0.95 -2.63 -13.24
CA LYS A 75 0.02 -1.90 -12.39
C LYS A 75 0.07 -0.41 -12.73
N PHE A 76 -1.06 0.28 -12.64
CA PHE A 76 -1.11 1.73 -12.84
C PHE A 76 -2.12 2.37 -11.88
N HIS A 77 -2.08 3.70 -11.80
CA HIS A 77 -3.16 4.49 -11.23
C HIS A 77 -3.46 5.69 -12.12
N LEU A 78 -4.69 6.21 -12.04
CA LEU A 78 -5.10 7.39 -12.80
C LEU A 78 -4.84 8.66 -11.99
N ARG A 79 -4.19 9.62 -12.61
CA ARG A 79 -4.14 11.01 -12.17
C ARG A 79 -5.26 11.77 -12.87
N VAL A 80 -6.30 12.09 -12.11
CA VAL A 80 -7.49 12.82 -12.58
C VAL A 80 -7.45 14.24 -12.00
N MET A 81 -7.69 15.25 -12.84
CA MET A 81 -7.75 16.65 -12.42
C MET A 81 -9.20 17.03 -12.06
N VAL A 82 -9.39 17.64 -10.90
CA VAL A 82 -10.70 18.08 -10.40
C VAL A 82 -10.61 19.56 -10.02
N LEU A 83 -11.55 20.37 -10.49
CA LEU A 83 -11.67 21.80 -10.17
C LEU A 83 -12.93 22.01 -9.33
N ALA A 84 -12.77 22.54 -8.12
CA ALA A 84 -13.88 22.97 -7.26
C ALA A 84 -13.97 24.50 -7.25
N VAL A 85 -15.14 25.08 -7.52
CA VAL A 85 -15.35 26.53 -7.63
C VAL A 85 -16.57 26.99 -6.83
N GLY A 86 -16.43 28.09 -6.10
CA GLY A 86 -17.51 28.74 -5.35
C GLY A 86 -18.10 27.82 -4.28
N ASP A 87 -19.43 27.79 -4.18
CA ASP A 87 -20.19 26.96 -3.24
C ASP A 87 -20.29 25.50 -3.70
N LEU A 88 -19.13 24.85 -3.87
CA LEU A 88 -18.96 23.42 -4.19
C LEU A 88 -19.52 22.98 -5.55
N LYS A 89 -19.30 23.77 -6.61
CA LYS A 89 -19.40 23.25 -7.98
C LYS A 89 -18.11 22.51 -8.32
N VAL A 90 -18.23 21.24 -8.70
CA VAL A 90 -17.08 20.36 -8.96
C VAL A 90 -17.08 19.93 -10.42
N TYR A 91 -15.96 20.14 -11.10
CA TYR A 91 -15.72 19.77 -12.48
C TYR A 91 -14.59 18.75 -12.55
N VAL A 92 -14.77 17.69 -13.32
CA VAL A 92 -13.72 16.70 -13.60
C VAL A 92 -13.22 16.95 -15.02
N HIS A 93 -11.91 17.02 -15.19
CA HIS A 93 -11.32 17.18 -16.52
C HIS A 93 -11.44 15.87 -17.32
N ASP A 94 -11.84 15.96 -18.59
CA ASP A 94 -12.09 14.78 -19.44
C ASP A 94 -10.85 13.91 -19.67
N ASN A 95 -9.66 14.54 -19.71
CA ASN A 95 -8.41 13.83 -19.89
C ASN A 95 -7.79 13.47 -18.53
N ALA A 96 -7.61 12.18 -18.29
CA ALA A 96 -6.85 11.62 -17.18
C ALA A 96 -5.53 11.01 -17.67
N VAL A 97 -4.51 10.98 -16.81
CA VAL A 97 -3.20 10.38 -17.12
C VAL A 97 -3.04 9.07 -16.37
N ALA A 98 -2.69 8.00 -17.07
CA ALA A 98 -2.33 6.72 -16.44
C ALA A 98 -0.83 6.73 -16.08
N LEU A 99 -0.53 6.62 -14.79
CA LEU A 99 0.83 6.50 -14.27
C LEU A 99 1.12 5.02 -14.01
N CYS A 100 1.88 4.42 -14.92
CA CYS A 100 2.23 3.00 -14.88
C CYS A 100 3.46 2.76 -13.99
N ALA A 101 3.47 1.63 -13.30
CA ALA A 101 4.67 1.14 -12.61
C ALA A 101 5.78 0.86 -13.63
N ALA A 102 7.02 1.13 -13.23
CA ALA A 102 8.19 0.84 -14.05
C ALA A 102 8.44 -0.67 -14.18
N GLU A 103 8.12 -1.42 -13.12
CA GLU A 103 8.31 -2.88 -13.07
C GLU A 103 6.98 -3.63 -13.25
N PRO A 104 7.00 -4.85 -13.84
CA PRO A 104 5.84 -5.72 -13.89
C PRO A 104 5.32 -6.05 -12.49
N LEU A 105 4.00 -6.20 -12.35
CA LEU A 105 3.41 -6.65 -11.09
C LEU A 105 3.81 -8.09 -10.78
N PHE A 106 3.94 -8.94 -11.79
CA PHE A 106 4.27 -10.36 -11.68
C PHE A 106 5.47 -10.69 -12.57
N ASP A 107 6.37 -11.57 -12.11
CA ASP A 107 7.45 -12.08 -12.94
C ASP A 107 6.90 -12.92 -14.11
N ALA A 108 7.63 -12.96 -15.23
CA ALA A 108 7.19 -13.68 -16.41
C ALA A 108 7.18 -15.20 -16.15
N GLY A 109 6.00 -15.73 -15.82
CA GLY A 109 5.77 -17.17 -15.64
C GLY A 109 5.19 -17.58 -14.30
N GLU A 110 5.16 -16.69 -13.30
CA GLU A 110 4.57 -16.98 -11.99
C GLU A 110 3.55 -15.91 -11.61
N GLY A 111 2.34 -16.31 -11.21
CA GLY A 111 1.31 -15.42 -10.68
C GLY A 111 1.62 -14.82 -9.30
N ARG A 112 2.90 -14.61 -8.97
CA ARG A 112 3.36 -14.01 -7.69
C ARG A 112 3.86 -12.59 -7.88
N PRO A 113 3.42 -11.63 -7.04
CA PRO A 113 3.79 -10.26 -7.26
C PRO A 113 5.29 -10.05 -7.03
N ALA A 114 5.94 -9.38 -7.98
CA ALA A 114 7.34 -8.98 -7.93
C ALA A 114 7.61 -8.18 -6.64
N GLY A 115 8.61 -8.60 -5.87
CA GLY A 115 8.98 -7.98 -4.59
C GLY A 115 8.28 -8.53 -3.34
N SER A 116 7.53 -9.63 -3.45
CA SER A 116 7.13 -10.39 -2.25
C SER A 116 8.38 -10.93 -1.55
N PRO A 117 8.54 -10.79 -0.22
CA PRO A 117 9.67 -11.41 0.46
C PRO A 117 9.65 -12.91 0.15
N GLY A 118 10.77 -13.42 -0.36
CA GLY A 118 10.97 -14.85 -0.52
C GLY A 118 10.80 -15.48 0.85
N VAL A 119 9.81 -16.38 0.99
CA VAL A 119 9.88 -17.40 2.02
C VAL A 119 11.09 -18.23 1.63
N GLY A 120 12.23 -17.92 2.25
CA GLY A 120 13.42 -18.74 2.15
C GLY A 120 13.03 -20.12 2.63
N ASP A 121 13.03 -21.08 1.70
CA ASP A 121 12.83 -22.49 1.96
C ASP A 121 14.02 -22.93 2.82
N GLY A 122 13.78 -22.99 4.13
CA GLY A 122 14.71 -23.60 5.07
C GLY A 122 14.61 -25.11 4.91
N ASP A 123 15.33 -25.67 3.95
CA ASP A 123 15.89 -27.02 4.04
C ASP A 123 16.78 -27.31 2.83
N ARG A 124 18.09 -27.38 3.10
CA ARG A 124 19.05 -28.34 2.54
C ARG A 124 20.39 -28.22 3.26
#